data_AF-A0A5C7VC95-F1
#
_entry.id   AF-A0A5C7VC95-F1
#
_cell.length_a   1.000
_cell.length_b   1.000
_cell.length_c   1.000
_cell.angle_alpha   90.00
_cell.angle_beta   90.00
_cell.angle_gamma   90.00
#
_symmetry.space_group_name_H-M   'P 1'
#
loop_
_entity.id
_entity.type
_entity.pdbx_description
1 polymer ?
#
loop_
_entity_poly.entity_id
_entity_poly.type
_entity_poly.pdbx_seq_one_letter_code
_entity_poly.pdbx_strand_id
1 'polypeptide(L)'
;MNTWPAHHRLNVAMARQVKSSARFVRLAAWCLGFWAVAVVIGWAPNPVDRFFEAGPRTYRNFADVVQVSNSIRLRYAVKDVLERDRELNQANLKSLWPLYMQALPDGYTFPENADAVDVSVERQRLVKAVGASL
;
A
#
# COMPACT_ATOMS: atom_id res chain seq x y z
N MET A 1 51.58 37.97 -0.13
CA MET A 1 50.75 36.75 0.00
C MET A 1 49.46 37.13 0.71
N ASN A 2 48.35 37.30 -0.03
CA ASN A 2 47.07 37.73 0.56
C ASN A 2 46.34 36.52 1.16
N THR A 3 46.47 36.33 2.47
CA THR A 3 45.67 35.36 3.23
C THR A 3 44.28 35.94 3.47
N TRP A 4 43.35 35.63 2.56
CA TRP A 4 41.93 35.92 2.75
C TRP A 4 41.43 35.34 4.09
N PRO A 5 40.65 36.09 4.90
CA PRO A 5 40.24 35.66 6.23
C PRO A 5 39.34 34.42 6.16
N ALA A 6 39.53 33.48 7.08
CA ALA A 6 38.87 32.17 7.13
C ALA A 6 37.33 32.26 7.05
N HIS A 7 36.74 33.34 7.58
CA HIS A 7 35.30 33.63 7.50
C HIS A 7 34.77 33.73 6.06
N HIS A 8 35.57 34.25 5.14
CA HIS A 8 35.17 34.42 3.74
C HIS A 8 35.13 33.08 2.98
N ARG A 9 35.94 32.10 3.39
CA ARG A 9 35.97 30.74 2.81
C ARG A 9 34.77 29.91 3.26
N LEU A 10 34.37 30.05 4.53
CA LEU A 10 33.17 29.40 5.10
C LEU A 10 31.88 29.89 4.41
N ASN A 11 31.74 31.20 4.19
CA ASN A 11 30.55 31.75 3.52
C ASN A 11 30.41 31.28 2.06
N VAL A 12 31.52 31.14 1.33
CA VAL A 12 31.52 30.65 -0.06
C VAL A 12 31.22 29.14 -0.12
N ALA A 13 31.71 28.36 0.84
CA ALA A 13 31.41 26.92 0.94
C ALA A 13 29.93 26.67 1.30
N MET A 14 29.39 27.39 2.29
CA MET A 14 27.97 27.35 2.64
C MET A 14 27.08 27.78 1.48
N ALA A 15 27.42 28.86 0.77
CA ALA A 15 26.67 29.31 -0.41
C ALA A 15 26.68 28.27 -1.56
N ARG A 16 27.80 27.56 -1.77
CA ARG A 16 27.86 26.43 -2.73
C ARG A 16 27.02 25.25 -2.28
N GLN A 17 27.05 24.91 -0.99
CA GLN A 17 26.26 23.81 -0.43
C GLN A 17 24.77 24.11 -0.53
N VAL A 18 24.32 25.31 -0.14
CA VAL A 18 22.92 25.73 -0.27
C VAL A 18 22.46 25.79 -1.73
N LYS A 19 23.30 26.27 -2.64
CA LYS A 19 22.99 26.31 -4.08
C LYS A 19 22.93 24.89 -4.69
N SER A 20 23.70 23.95 -4.15
CA SER A 20 23.65 22.53 -4.50
C SER A 20 22.37 21.88 -3.97
N SER A 21 22.06 22.07 -2.68
CA SER A 21 20.84 21.58 -2.03
C SER A 21 19.56 22.12 -2.69
N ALA A 22 19.54 23.40 -3.09
CA ALA A 22 18.43 23.99 -3.80
C ALA A 22 18.19 23.36 -5.19
N ARG A 23 19.27 22.89 -5.86
CA ARG A 23 19.15 22.13 -7.11
C ARG A 23 18.63 20.72 -6.87
N PHE A 24 19.07 20.04 -5.81
CA PHE A 24 18.57 18.72 -5.43
C PHE A 24 17.08 18.76 -5.05
N VAL A 25 16.65 19.76 -4.27
CA VAL A 25 15.24 19.95 -3.92
C VAL A 25 14.39 20.23 -5.16
N ARG A 26 14.87 21.07 -6.08
CA ARG A 26 14.18 21.30 -7.35
C ARG A 26 14.09 20.02 -8.18
N LEU A 27 15.17 19.26 -8.30
CA LEU A 27 15.17 18.00 -9.04
C LEU A 27 14.20 16.98 -8.43
N ALA A 28 14.19 16.84 -7.10
CA ALA A 28 13.26 15.97 -6.39
C ALA A 28 11.80 16.40 -6.61
N ALA A 29 11.51 17.71 -6.57
CA ALA A 29 10.18 18.23 -6.86
C ALA A 29 9.75 17.95 -8.32
N TRP A 30 10.67 18.08 -9.28
CA TRP A 30 10.42 17.69 -10.67
C TRP A 30 10.17 16.19 -10.82
N CYS A 31 10.92 15.34 -10.10
CA CYS A 31 10.68 13.89 -10.10
C CYS A 31 9.32 13.53 -9.51
N LEU A 32 8.90 14.17 -8.41
CA LEU A 32 7.58 13.97 -7.81
C LEU A 32 6.44 14.47 -8.71
N GLY A 33 6.61 15.64 -9.34
CA GLY A 33 5.64 16.17 -10.30
C GLY A 33 5.51 15.28 -11.53
N PHE A 34 6.63 14.82 -12.10
CA PHE A 34 6.63 13.90 -13.22
C PHE A 34 5.97 12.55 -12.87
N TRP A 35 6.22 12.03 -11.67
CA TRP A 35 5.54 10.83 -11.17
C TRP A 35 4.03 11.04 -11.01
N ALA A 36 3.60 12.15 -10.42
CA ALA A 36 2.18 12.47 -10.28
C ALA A 36 1.47 12.54 -11.64
N VAL A 37 2.10 13.16 -12.63
CA VAL A 37 1.59 13.21 -14.01
C VAL A 37 1.57 11.82 -14.66
N ALA A 38 2.63 11.01 -14.47
CA ALA A 38 2.69 9.65 -15.00
C ALA A 38 1.61 8.73 -14.40
N VAL A 39 1.24 8.93 -13.12
CA VAL A 39 0.13 8.24 -12.47
C VAL A 39 -1.23 8.69 -13.02
N VAL A 40 -1.44 10.00 -13.22
CA VAL A 40 -2.70 10.54 -13.79
C VAL A 40 -2.94 10.06 -15.22
N ILE A 41 -1.87 9.91 -16.01
CA ILE A 41 -1.94 9.43 -17.41
C ILE A 41 -1.98 7.90 -17.49
N GLY A 42 -1.88 7.18 -16.36
CA GLY A 42 -1.92 5.71 -16.31
C GLY A 42 -0.64 5.02 -16.79
N TRP A 43 0.46 5.76 -16.91
CA TRP A 43 1.76 5.27 -17.37
C TRP A 43 2.60 4.64 -16.25
N ALA A 44 2.32 4.99 -14.98
CA ALA A 44 2.94 4.42 -13.81
C ALA A 44 1.86 3.90 -12.83
N PRO A 45 2.06 2.71 -12.21
CA PRO A 45 1.14 2.20 -11.20
C PRO A 45 1.10 3.16 -10.02
N ASN A 46 -0.11 3.50 -9.55
CA ASN A 46 -0.27 4.36 -8.38
C ASN A 46 0.34 3.63 -7.16
N PRO A 47 1.18 4.25 -6.32
CA PRO A 47 1.71 3.59 -5.12
C PRO A 47 0.59 3.10 -4.18
N VAL A 48 -0.59 3.73 -4.22
CA VAL A 48 -1.80 3.26 -3.51
C VAL A 48 -2.27 1.89 -4.03
N ASP A 49 -2.01 1.56 -5.28
CA ASP A 49 -2.41 0.29 -5.89
C ASP A 49 -1.59 -0.89 -5.35
N ARG A 50 -0.36 -0.65 -4.88
CA ARG A 50 0.44 -1.65 -4.15
C ARG A 50 -0.15 -2.00 -2.79
N PHE A 51 -0.93 -1.11 -2.16
CA PHE A 51 -1.66 -1.44 -0.93
C PHE A 51 -2.83 -2.39 -1.18
N PHE A 52 -3.30 -2.51 -2.42
CA PHE A 52 -4.37 -3.40 -2.84
C PHE A 52 -3.85 -4.57 -3.67
N GLU A 53 -2.58 -4.95 -3.47
CA GLU A 53 -2.03 -6.17 -4.05
C GLU A 53 -2.48 -7.37 -3.20
N ALA A 54 -3.12 -8.35 -3.83
CA ALA A 54 -3.67 -9.52 -3.15
C ALA A 54 -2.58 -10.54 -2.81
N GLY A 55 -1.78 -10.23 -1.79
CA GLY A 55 -0.80 -11.15 -1.23
C GLY A 55 -1.41 -12.17 -0.25
N PRO A 56 -0.61 -13.14 0.24
CA PRO A 56 -1.06 -14.14 1.22
C PRO A 56 -1.65 -13.50 2.48
N ARG A 57 -1.02 -12.41 2.93
CA ARG A 57 -1.46 -11.61 4.07
C ARG A 57 -2.86 -11.02 3.89
N THR A 58 -3.21 -10.61 2.67
CA THR A 58 -4.54 -10.05 2.38
C THR A 58 -5.62 -11.10 2.54
N TYR A 59 -5.44 -12.30 1.97
CA TYR A 59 -6.40 -13.41 2.13
C TYR A 59 -6.57 -13.82 3.58
N ARG A 60 -5.47 -13.90 4.33
CA ARG A 60 -5.48 -14.21 5.76
C ARG A 60 -6.24 -13.18 6.58
N ASN A 61 -5.92 -11.90 6.39
CA ASN A 61 -6.56 -10.81 7.12
C ASN A 61 -8.07 -10.78 6.86
N PHE A 62 -8.50 -10.98 5.61
CA PHE A 62 -9.92 -11.08 5.29
C PHE A 62 -10.57 -12.30 5.94
N ALA A 63 -9.89 -13.45 5.97
CA ALA A 63 -10.42 -14.66 6.59
C ALA A 63 -10.59 -14.47 8.10
N ASP A 64 -9.58 -13.90 8.76
CA ASP A 64 -9.60 -13.63 10.19
C ASP A 64 -10.69 -12.59 10.53
N VAL A 65 -10.78 -11.49 9.79
CA VAL A 65 -11.82 -10.46 10.02
C VAL A 65 -13.22 -11.01 9.76
N VAL A 66 -13.45 -11.82 8.73
CA VAL A 66 -14.75 -12.49 8.50
C VAL A 66 -15.10 -13.43 9.66
N GLN A 67 -14.12 -14.10 10.26
CA GLN A 67 -14.32 -14.99 11.40
C GLN A 67 -14.61 -14.21 12.69
N VAL A 68 -13.84 -13.16 12.98
CA VAL A 68 -13.93 -12.42 14.24
C VAL A 68 -15.09 -11.42 14.25
N SER A 69 -15.33 -10.72 13.13
CA SER A 69 -16.40 -9.72 13.04
C SER A 69 -17.81 -10.32 13.00
N ASN A 70 -17.92 -11.58 12.57
CA ASN A 70 -19.18 -12.25 12.26
C ASN A 70 -20.10 -11.42 11.32
N SER A 71 -19.53 -10.49 10.54
CA SER A 71 -20.27 -9.60 9.66
C SER A 71 -20.82 -10.35 8.46
N ILE A 72 -22.13 -10.55 8.44
CA ILE A 72 -22.86 -11.21 7.36
C ILE A 72 -22.61 -10.48 6.02
N ARG A 73 -22.63 -9.15 6.03
CA ARG A 73 -22.42 -8.33 4.82
C ARG A 73 -21.03 -8.53 4.23
N LEU A 74 -19.97 -8.48 5.06
CA LEU A 74 -18.61 -8.72 4.59
C LEU A 74 -18.47 -10.14 4.05
N ARG A 75 -19.00 -11.15 4.76
CA ARG A 75 -18.95 -12.54 4.33
C ARG A 75 -19.59 -12.75 2.95
N TYR A 76 -20.78 -12.20 2.72
CA TYR A 76 -21.45 -12.30 1.42
C TYR A 76 -20.70 -11.55 0.32
N ALA A 77 -20.22 -10.33 0.58
CA ALA A 77 -19.51 -9.55 -0.42
C ALA A 77 -18.19 -10.22 -0.85
N VAL A 78 -17.44 -10.78 0.12
CA VAL A 78 -16.21 -11.53 -0.18
C VAL A 78 -16.53 -12.84 -0.90
N LYS A 79 -17.61 -13.53 -0.51
CA LYS A 79 -18.08 -14.74 -1.21
C LYS A 79 -18.41 -14.44 -2.68
N ASP A 80 -19.21 -13.41 -2.95
CA ASP A 80 -19.62 -13.02 -4.30
C ASP A 80 -18.41 -12.70 -5.19
N VAL A 81 -17.46 -11.93 -4.65
CA VAL A 81 -16.20 -11.62 -5.34
C VAL A 81 -15.40 -12.89 -5.66
N LEU A 82 -15.25 -13.80 -4.71
CA LEU A 82 -14.51 -15.04 -4.93
C LEU A 82 -15.22 -15.94 -5.94
N GLU A 83 -16.55 -16.07 -5.89
CA GLU A 83 -17.29 -16.90 -6.86
C GLU A 83 -17.25 -16.32 -8.28
N ARG A 84 -17.29 -14.99 -8.41
CA ARG A 84 -17.25 -14.31 -9.71
C ARG A 84 -15.86 -14.32 -10.33
N ASP A 85 -14.86 -13.86 -9.58
CA ASP A 85 -13.53 -13.55 -10.12
C ASP A 85 -12.47 -14.60 -9.74
N ARG A 86 -12.82 -15.59 -8.90
CA ARG A 86 -11.95 -16.67 -8.38
C ARG A 86 -10.77 -16.22 -7.53
N GLU A 87 -10.50 -14.93 -7.47
CA GLU A 87 -9.42 -14.31 -6.72
C GLU A 87 -9.79 -12.90 -6.24
N LEU A 88 -9.09 -12.43 -5.22
CA LEU A 88 -9.12 -11.03 -4.84
C LEU A 88 -8.21 -10.26 -5.79
N ASN A 89 -8.77 -9.37 -6.58
CA ASN A 89 -8.02 -8.42 -7.38
C ASN A 89 -8.12 -7.02 -6.77
N GLN A 90 -7.31 -6.11 -7.30
CA GLN A 90 -7.21 -4.74 -6.81
C GLN A 90 -8.56 -3.98 -6.86
N ALA A 91 -9.36 -4.20 -7.90
CA ALA A 91 -10.66 -3.55 -8.07
C ALA A 91 -11.66 -4.01 -7.00
N ASN A 92 -11.68 -5.32 -6.73
CA ASN A 92 -12.54 -5.91 -5.72
C ASN A 92 -12.09 -5.58 -4.30
N LEU A 93 -10.78 -5.51 -4.06
CA LEU A 93 -10.26 -5.10 -2.76
C LEU A 93 -10.66 -3.66 -2.43
N LYS A 94 -10.61 -2.75 -3.42
CA LYS A 94 -11.11 -1.38 -3.27
C LYS A 94 -12.61 -1.33 -2.96
N SER A 95 -13.43 -2.18 -3.59
CA SER A 95 -14.88 -2.21 -3.33
C SER A 95 -15.22 -2.86 -1.98
N LEU A 96 -14.45 -3.85 -1.54
CA LEU A 96 -14.60 -4.52 -0.25
C LEU A 96 -14.07 -3.69 0.93
N TRP A 97 -13.14 -2.76 0.69
CA TRP A 97 -12.47 -1.99 1.73
C TRP A 97 -13.40 -1.29 2.73
N PRO A 98 -14.49 -0.60 2.31
CA PRO A 98 -15.40 0.05 3.26
C PRO A 98 -16.13 -0.95 4.17
N LEU A 99 -16.53 -2.10 3.62
CA LEU A 99 -17.19 -3.17 4.39
C LEU A 99 -16.21 -3.84 5.35
N TYR A 100 -14.97 -4.01 4.92
CA TYR A 100 -13.88 -4.55 5.73
C TYR A 100 -13.58 -3.64 6.92
N MET A 101 -13.48 -2.32 6.71
CA MET A 101 -13.27 -1.33 7.77
C MET A 101 -14.41 -1.26 8.77
N GLN A 102 -15.66 -1.37 8.31
CA GLN A 102 -16.83 -1.43 9.21
C GLN A 102 -16.90 -2.72 10.02
N ALA A 103 -16.37 -3.82 9.47
CA ALA A 103 -16.35 -5.11 10.14
C ALA A 103 -15.13 -5.27 11.07
N LEU A 104 -14.12 -4.40 10.98
CA LEU A 104 -12.91 -4.54 11.77
C LEU A 104 -13.25 -4.35 13.27
N PRO A 105 -12.94 -5.32 14.14
CA PRO A 105 -13.13 -5.14 15.58
C PRO A 105 -12.20 -4.05 16.12
N ASP A 106 -12.71 -3.25 17.06
CA ASP A 106 -11.89 -2.26 17.75
C ASP A 106 -10.69 -2.92 18.45
N GLY A 107 -9.49 -2.41 18.20
CA GLY A 107 -8.24 -2.96 18.76
C GLY A 107 -7.71 -4.23 18.08
N TYR A 108 -8.28 -4.65 16.95
CA TYR A 108 -7.79 -5.81 16.21
C TYR A 108 -6.34 -5.62 15.74
N THR A 109 -5.45 -6.52 16.17
CA THR A 109 -4.03 -6.50 15.81
C THR A 109 -3.74 -7.61 14.80
N PHE A 110 -3.11 -7.25 13.67
CA PHE A 110 -2.76 -8.23 12.64
C PHE A 110 -1.56 -9.07 13.07
N PRO A 111 -1.62 -10.41 12.96
CA PRO A 111 -0.47 -11.25 13.22
C PRO A 111 0.67 -10.96 12.21
N GLU A 112 1.90 -10.79 12.70
CA GLU A 112 3.06 -10.38 11.88
C GLU A 112 3.57 -11.45 10.91
N ASN A 113 3.18 -12.72 11.08
CA ASN A 113 3.83 -13.88 10.45
C ASN A 113 3.14 -14.39 9.17
N ALA A 114 2.75 -13.51 8.25
CA ALA A 114 1.96 -13.93 7.08
C ALA A 114 2.75 -14.11 5.77
N ASP A 115 3.96 -13.55 5.66
CA ASP A 115 4.64 -13.46 4.36
C ASP A 115 5.34 -14.77 3.91
N ALA A 116 5.38 -15.79 4.78
CA ALA A 116 6.01 -17.07 4.51
C ALA A 116 5.06 -18.15 3.95
N VAL A 117 3.75 -17.88 3.89
CA VAL A 117 2.72 -18.85 3.47
C VAL A 117 2.30 -18.57 2.02
N ASP A 118 2.07 -19.62 1.24
CA ASP A 118 1.59 -19.51 -0.14
C ASP A 118 0.18 -18.87 -0.21
N VAL A 119 -0.01 -17.99 -1.19
CA VAL A 119 -1.29 -17.36 -1.54
C VAL A 119 -2.40 -18.40 -1.73
N SER A 120 -2.08 -19.54 -2.34
CA SER A 120 -3.06 -20.61 -2.63
C SER A 120 -3.70 -21.17 -1.35
N VAL A 121 -2.91 -21.33 -0.28
CA VAL A 121 -3.33 -21.85 1.02
C VAL A 121 -4.23 -20.85 1.74
N GLU A 122 -3.80 -19.58 1.82
CA GLU A 122 -4.59 -18.54 2.48
C GLU A 122 -5.86 -18.22 1.69
N ARG A 123 -5.85 -18.34 0.36
CA ARG A 123 -7.06 -18.26 -0.47
C ARG A 123 -8.04 -19.38 -0.12
N GLN A 124 -7.60 -20.63 -0.03
CA GLN A 124 -8.49 -21.74 0.38
C GLN A 124 -9.06 -21.53 1.79
N ARG A 125 -8.25 -21.00 2.70
CA ARG A 125 -8.68 -20.64 4.05
C ARG A 125 -9.81 -19.60 4.02
N LEU A 126 -9.67 -18.55 3.21
CA LEU A 126 -10.70 -17.54 3.02
C LEU A 126 -11.98 -18.13 2.42
N VAL A 127 -11.86 -18.95 1.37
CA VAL A 127 -12.98 -19.64 0.71
C VAL A 127 -13.78 -20.46 1.72
N LYS A 128 -13.09 -21.21 2.58
CA LYS A 128 -13.72 -21.99 3.65
C LYS A 128 -14.38 -21.10 4.71
N ALA A 129 -13.76 -19.97 5.06
CA ALA A 129 -14.30 -19.03 6.04
C ALA A 129 -15.59 -18.34 5.55
N VAL A 130 -15.69 -18.06 4.25
CA VAL A 130 -16.88 -17.42 3.65
C VAL A 130 -17.92 -18.40 3.11
N GLY A 131 -17.55 -19.67 2.92
CA GLY A 131 -18.40 -20.69 2.32
C GLY A 131 -18.64 -20.47 0.81
N ALA A 132 -17.60 -20.04 0.09
CA ALA A 132 -17.61 -19.93 -1.37
C ALA A 132 -17.35 -21.31 -2.01
N SER A 133 -17.96 -21.57 -3.17
CA SER A 133 -17.63 -22.73 -4.01
C SER A 133 -16.79 -22.29 -5.21
N LEU A 134 -15.47 -22.46 -5.13
CA LEU A 134 -14.53 -22.18 -6.21
C LEU A 134 -14.27 -23.39 -7.12
#